data_AF-A0A6M0BW90-F1
#
_entry.id   AF-A0A6M0BW90-F1
#
_cell.length_a   1.000
_cell.length_b   1.000
_cell.length_c   1.000
_cell.angle_alpha   90.00
_cell.angle_beta   90.00
_cell.angle_gamma   90.00
#
_symmetry.space_group_name_H-M   'P 1'
#
loop_
_entity.id
_entity.type
_entity.pdbx_description
1 polymer ?
#
loop_
_entity_poly.entity_id
_entity_poly.type
_entity_poly.pdbx_seq_one_letter_code
_entity_poly.pdbx_strand_id
1 'polypeptide(L)'
;MTIAYSNASNAGKSSNNNGIVNVDLPSSGGIASRPDRNFSSDGTGNVEKRSPSEVSDEEMVAAVETILKGLGEDPTREGLLKTPKRVAEAMRFLTSGYDRSLEEIVNDAIFDKG
;
A
#
# COMPACT_ATOMS: atom_id res chain seq x y z
N MET A 1 20.92 -61.20 -10.91
CA MET A 1 19.83 -60.24 -11.17
C MET A 1 19.91 -59.17 -10.09
N THR A 2 20.23 -57.94 -10.45
CA THR A 2 20.45 -56.82 -9.53
C THR A 2 19.28 -55.85 -9.70
N ILE A 3 18.46 -55.70 -8.67
CA ILE A 3 17.29 -54.80 -8.69
C ILE A 3 17.71 -53.47 -8.09
N ALA A 4 17.57 -52.40 -8.87
CA ALA A 4 17.91 -51.03 -8.49
C ALA A 4 16.82 -50.42 -7.60
N TYR A 5 17.25 -49.62 -6.63
CA TYR A 5 16.36 -48.81 -5.79
C TYR A 5 16.23 -47.42 -6.41
N SER A 6 14.99 -46.93 -6.58
CA SER A 6 14.72 -45.54 -6.92
C SER A 6 13.64 -44.97 -5.99
N ASN A 7 13.98 -43.83 -5.40
CA ASN A 7 13.15 -43.00 -4.52
C ASN A 7 12.06 -42.30 -5.34
N ALA A 8 10.80 -42.37 -4.89
CA ALA A 8 9.69 -41.60 -5.44
C ALA A 8 8.90 -40.90 -4.33
N SER A 9 9.18 -39.60 -4.21
CA SER A 9 8.23 -38.47 -4.20
C SER A 9 6.85 -38.58 -3.55
N ASN A 10 6.63 -37.59 -2.67
CA ASN A 10 5.42 -36.79 -2.46
C ASN A 10 4.30 -37.38 -1.57
N ALA A 11 4.30 -36.93 -0.32
CA ALA A 11 3.23 -37.13 0.65
C ALA A 11 2.24 -35.94 0.60
N GLY A 12 1.10 -36.14 -0.05
CA GLY A 12 -0.08 -35.28 0.05
C GLY A 12 -1.29 -36.08 0.52
N LYS A 13 -1.55 -36.07 1.83
CA LYS A 13 -2.85 -36.40 2.45
C LYS A 13 -3.59 -35.05 2.57
N SER A 14 -4.90 -34.87 2.41
CA SER A 14 -6.05 -35.77 2.55
C SER A 14 -7.33 -35.09 2.01
N SER A 15 -8.19 -35.91 1.40
CA SER A 15 -9.66 -35.83 1.31
C SER A 15 -10.37 -34.79 0.42
N ASN A 16 -10.72 -35.26 -0.79
CA ASN A 16 -11.85 -34.78 -1.60
C ASN A 16 -13.18 -35.25 -1.01
N ASN A 17 -14.19 -34.38 -1.02
CA ASN A 17 -15.60 -34.76 -1.15
C ASN A 17 -16.26 -33.78 -2.14
N ASN A 18 -16.66 -34.30 -3.30
CA ASN A 18 -17.42 -33.57 -4.30
C ASN A 18 -18.87 -33.41 -3.83
N GLY A 19 -19.31 -32.16 -3.72
CA GLY A 19 -20.73 -31.80 -3.61
C GLY A 19 -20.96 -30.51 -4.37
N ILE A 20 -21.53 -30.61 -5.58
CA ILE A 20 -22.05 -29.45 -6.31
C ILE A 20 -23.24 -28.93 -5.51
N VAL A 21 -23.12 -27.73 -4.95
CA VAL A 21 -24.21 -26.99 -4.30
C VAL A 21 -24.22 -25.56 -4.86
N ASN A 22 -25.43 -25.15 -5.25
CA ASN A 22 -25.74 -23.95 -6.03
C ASN A 22 -25.17 -22.67 -5.41
N VAL A 23 -24.65 -21.78 -6.27
CA VAL A 23 -24.22 -20.44 -5.89
C VAL A 23 -25.47 -19.58 -5.69
N ASP A 24 -25.97 -19.52 -4.46
CA ASP A 24 -26.94 -18.50 -4.07
C ASP A 24 -26.20 -17.15 -3.99
N LEU A 25 -26.43 -16.31 -4.99
CA LEU A 25 -26.02 -14.91 -5.00
C LEU A 25 -26.86 -14.15 -3.96
N PRO A 26 -26.29 -13.58 -2.88
CA PRO A 26 -27.05 -12.75 -1.97
C PRO A 26 -27.40 -11.43 -2.66
N SER A 27 -28.69 -11.28 -2.95
CA SER A 27 -29.36 -10.02 -3.24
C SER A 27 -29.04 -8.99 -2.14
N SER A 28 -28.62 -7.79 -2.54
CA SER A 28 -28.77 -6.56 -1.77
C SER A 28 -28.27 -6.62 -0.30
N GLY A 29 -26.95 -6.60 -0.11
CA GLY A 29 -26.33 -6.33 1.19
C GLY A 29 -25.00 -5.61 0.98
N GLY A 30 -24.89 -4.40 1.53
CA GLY A 30 -23.87 -3.40 1.18
C GLY A 30 -22.44 -3.94 1.15
N ILE A 31 -21.71 -3.52 0.12
CA ILE A 31 -20.25 -3.61 0.07
C ILE A 31 -19.73 -2.94 1.34
N ALA A 32 -19.03 -3.67 2.19
CA ALA A 32 -18.40 -3.09 3.37
C ALA A 32 -17.46 -1.95 2.92
N SER A 33 -17.86 -0.72 3.22
CA SER A 33 -17.01 0.46 3.01
C SER A 33 -15.73 0.25 3.82
N ARG A 34 -14.58 0.54 3.19
CA ARG A 34 -13.29 0.59 3.90
C ARG A 34 -13.46 1.39 5.21
N PRO A 35 -12.82 0.98 6.32
CA PRO A 35 -13.04 1.57 7.65
C PRO A 35 -12.75 3.08 7.71
N ASP A 36 -11.93 3.57 6.78
CA ASP A 36 -11.54 4.96 6.55
C ASP A 36 -12.55 5.76 5.70
N ARG A 37 -13.56 5.10 5.15
CA ARG A 37 -14.66 5.72 4.39
C ARG A 37 -15.87 5.95 5.30
N ASN A 38 -15.67 6.68 6.40
CA ASN A 38 -16.78 7.28 7.14
C ASN A 38 -17.31 8.46 6.32
N PHE A 39 -18.09 8.17 5.27
CA PHE A 39 -19.02 9.14 4.71
C PHE A 39 -20.19 9.24 5.69
N SER A 40 -20.00 10.02 6.75
CA SER A 40 -21.10 10.47 7.59
C SER A 40 -22.03 11.29 6.69
N SER A 41 -23.30 10.90 6.62
CA SER A 41 -24.33 11.52 5.76
C SER A 41 -24.66 12.97 6.12
N ASP A 42 -23.97 13.54 7.10
CA ASP A 42 -24.08 14.93 7.51
C ASP A 42 -22.74 15.59 7.17
N GLY A 43 -22.75 16.49 6.19
CA GLY A 43 -21.57 17.07 5.51
C GLY A 43 -20.69 17.98 6.37
N THR A 44 -20.55 17.68 7.66
CA THR A 44 -19.73 18.38 8.65
C THR A 44 -18.58 17.48 9.12
N GLY A 45 -17.93 16.79 8.18
CA GLY A 45 -16.69 16.07 8.45
C GLY A 45 -15.54 17.07 8.61
N ASN A 46 -15.31 17.54 9.83
CA ASN A 46 -14.15 18.35 10.14
C ASN A 46 -12.89 17.45 10.04
N VAL A 47 -12.28 17.40 8.85
CA VAL A 47 -11.02 16.67 8.63
C VAL A 47 -9.93 17.45 9.37
N GLU A 48 -9.61 16.99 10.58
CA GLU A 48 -8.53 17.57 11.38
C GLU A 48 -7.23 17.41 10.58
N LYS A 49 -6.77 18.52 9.99
CA LYS A 49 -5.55 18.57 9.19
C LYS A 49 -4.41 18.07 10.08
N ARG A 50 -3.88 16.87 9.81
CA ARG A 50 -2.69 16.39 10.50
C ARG A 50 -1.59 17.43 10.32
N SER A 51 -1.07 17.93 11.43
CA SER A 51 0.11 18.78 11.43
C SER A 51 1.25 18.00 10.76
N PRO A 52 2.01 18.61 9.83
CA PRO A 52 3.11 17.92 9.16
C PRO A 52 4.04 17.29 10.19
N SER A 53 4.47 16.04 9.97
CA SER A 53 5.49 15.42 10.81
C SER A 53 6.75 16.27 10.83
N GLU A 54 7.28 16.57 12.02
CA GLU A 54 8.40 17.49 12.28
C GLU A 54 9.76 17.08 11.68
N VAL A 55 9.81 15.96 10.93
CA VAL A 55 11.05 15.39 10.38
C VAL A 55 11.57 16.25 9.23
N SER A 56 12.83 16.67 9.33
CA SER A 56 13.46 17.53 8.34
C SER A 56 13.85 16.76 7.07
N ASP A 57 14.08 17.48 5.96
CA ASP A 57 14.56 16.86 4.71
C ASP A 57 15.94 16.23 4.89
N GLU A 58 16.80 16.84 5.71
CA GLU A 58 18.13 16.36 6.01
C GLU A 58 18.08 15.01 6.75
N GLU A 59 17.15 14.85 7.68
CA GLU A 59 16.94 13.59 8.40
C GLU A 59 16.47 12.48 7.47
N MET A 60 15.54 12.79 6.56
CA MET A 60 15.08 11.84 5.54
C MET A 60 16.23 11.41 4.61
N VAL A 61 17.06 12.37 4.17
CA VAL A 61 18.24 12.09 3.35
C VAL A 61 19.24 11.20 4.09
N ALA A 62 19.53 11.50 5.35
CA ALA A 62 20.44 10.71 6.19
C ALA A 62 19.91 9.27 6.43
N ALA A 63 18.59 9.12 6.58
CA ALA A 63 17.96 7.81 6.70
C ALA A 63 18.14 6.98 5.42
N VAL A 64 17.98 7.57 4.24
CA VAL A 64 18.22 6.85 2.97
C VAL A 64 19.69 6.47 2.82
N GLU A 65 20.62 7.34 3.20
CA GLU A 65 22.05 6.98 3.20
C GLU A 65 22.34 5.79 4.12
N THR A 66 21.69 5.73 5.27
CA THR A 66 21.78 4.61 6.22
C THR A 66 21.24 3.32 5.60
N ILE A 67 20.11 3.39 4.89
CA ILE A 67 19.56 2.24 4.16
C ILE A 67 20.56 1.74 3.11
N LEU A 68 21.17 2.62 2.31
CA LEU A 68 22.15 2.24 1.29
C LEU A 68 23.35 1.52 1.92
N LYS A 69 23.90 2.05 3.02
CA LYS A 69 24.99 1.40 3.77
C LYS A 69 24.57 0.03 4.31
N GLY A 70 23.34 -0.09 4.81
CA GLY A 70 22.79 -1.37 5.30
C GLY A 70 22.66 -2.44 4.20
N LEU A 71 22.53 -2.02 2.94
CA LEU A 71 22.53 -2.92 1.78
C LEU A 71 23.93 -3.28 1.28
N GLY A 72 24.99 -2.71 1.85
CA GLY A 72 26.36 -2.89 1.39
C GLY A 72 26.74 -2.05 0.17
N GLU A 73 25.93 -1.03 -0.18
CA GLU A 73 26.26 -0.08 -1.23
C GLU A 73 27.21 1.02 -0.72
N ASP A 74 27.93 1.67 -1.64
CA ASP A 74 28.77 2.84 -1.38
C ASP A 74 28.03 4.13 -1.78
N PRO A 75 27.53 4.95 -0.82
CA PRO A 75 26.83 6.19 -1.12
C PRO A 75 27.70 7.26 -1.79
N THR A 76 29.03 7.16 -1.69
CA THR A 76 29.98 8.12 -2.28
C THR A 76 30.25 7.85 -3.77
N ARG A 77 29.79 6.71 -4.28
CA ARG A 77 29.87 6.36 -5.70
C ARG A 77 29.07 7.36 -6.54
N GLU A 78 29.62 7.72 -7.71
CA GLU A 78 29.05 8.75 -8.61
C GLU A 78 27.53 8.60 -8.84
N GLY A 79 27.06 7.39 -9.12
CA GLY A 79 25.64 7.09 -9.37
C GLY A 79 24.72 7.18 -8.16
N LEU A 80 25.27 7.24 -6.94
CA LEU A 80 24.53 7.26 -5.68
C LEU A 80 24.60 8.59 -4.93
N LEU A 81 25.51 9.50 -5.29
CA LEU A 81 25.67 10.80 -4.62
C LEU A 81 24.36 11.59 -4.49
N LYS A 82 23.49 11.54 -5.51
CA LYS A 82 22.19 12.23 -5.53
C LYS A 82 21.02 11.34 -5.15
N THR A 83 21.24 10.04 -4.93
CA THR A 83 20.17 9.07 -4.67
C THR A 83 19.44 9.35 -3.36
N PRO A 84 20.11 9.61 -2.22
CA PRO A 84 19.43 9.95 -0.98
C PRO A 84 18.42 11.09 -1.11
N LYS A 85 18.82 12.19 -1.76
CA LYS A 85 17.94 13.33 -2.04
C LYS A 85 16.74 12.97 -2.92
N ARG A 86 17.00 12.30 -4.05
CA ARG A 86 15.92 11.88 -4.98
C ARG A 86 14.91 10.96 -4.33
N VAL A 87 15.36 10.04 -3.47
CA VAL A 87 14.48 9.11 -2.76
C VAL A 87 13.64 9.86 -1.73
N ALA A 88 14.23 10.79 -0.97
CA ALA A 88 13.47 11.61 -0.02
C ALA A 88 12.36 12.42 -0.73
N GLU A 89 12.67 13.07 -1.85
CA GLU A 89 11.69 13.79 -2.68
C GLU A 89 10.60 12.86 -3.24
N ALA A 90 11.00 11.69 -3.75
CA ALA A 90 10.05 10.71 -4.27
C ALA A 90 9.11 10.19 -3.18
N MET A 91 9.62 9.92 -1.99
CA MET A 91 8.81 9.48 -0.85
C MET A 91 7.77 10.54 -0.48
N ARG A 92 8.18 11.81 -0.36
CA ARG A 92 7.24 12.92 -0.10
C ARG A 92 6.16 13.02 -1.16
N PHE A 93 6.53 12.90 -2.44
CA PHE A 93 5.57 12.94 -3.54
C PHE A 93 4.56 11.79 -3.45
N LEU A 94 5.04 10.56 -3.25
CA LEU A 94 4.21 9.36 -3.17
C LEU A 94 3.25 9.39 -1.98
N THR A 95 3.65 10.00 -0.87
CA THR A 95 2.84 10.11 0.35
C THR A 95 2.12 11.45 0.49
N SER A 96 2.20 12.35 -0.50
CA SER A 96 1.66 13.71 -0.42
C SER A 96 0.14 13.76 -0.23
N GLY A 97 -0.58 12.69 -0.56
CA GLY A 97 -2.03 12.60 -0.38
C GLY A 97 -2.49 12.64 1.08
N TYR A 98 -1.64 12.30 2.04
CA TYR A 98 -2.00 12.36 3.47
C TYR A 98 -2.25 13.79 3.97
N ASP A 99 -1.62 14.78 3.33
CA ASP A 99 -1.70 16.19 3.71
C ASP A 99 -2.69 16.97 2.82
N ARG A 100 -3.47 16.29 1.96
CA ARG A 100 -4.43 16.92 1.04
C ARG A 100 -5.85 16.87 1.60
N SER A 101 -6.58 17.97 1.43
CA SER A 101 -8.01 18.07 1.74
C SER A 101 -8.86 17.68 0.53
N LEU A 102 -9.97 16.96 0.76
CA LEU A 102 -10.91 16.60 -0.28
C LEU A 102 -11.66 17.83 -0.79
N GLU A 103 -11.99 18.76 0.10
CA GLU A 103 -12.64 20.03 -0.19
C GLU A 103 -11.79 20.85 -1.17
N GLU A 104 -10.48 20.96 -0.90
CA GLU A 104 -9.53 21.63 -1.80
C GLU A 104 -9.40 20.93 -3.16
N ILE A 105 -9.41 19.59 -3.20
CA ILE A 105 -9.27 18.82 -4.44
C ILE A 105 -10.54 18.90 -5.30
N VAL A 106 -11.71 18.78 -4.70
CA VAL A 106 -13.01 18.77 -5.40
C VAL A 106 -13.37 20.17 -5.87
N ASN A 107 -13.01 21.20 -5.11
CA ASN A 107 -13.17 22.61 -5.49
C ASN A 107 -14.58 22.92 -6.04
N ASP A 108 -15.62 22.52 -5.31
CA ASP A 108 -17.03 22.71 -5.64
C ASP A 108 -17.45 22.28 -7.05
N ALA A 109 -16.73 21.34 -7.66
CA ALA A 109 -17.02 20.80 -8.98
C ALA A 109 -18.23 19.83 -8.96
N ILE A 110 -19.39 20.33 -8.52
CA ILE A 110 -20.66 19.60 -8.41
C ILE A 110 -21.60 20.10 -9.51
N PHE A 111 -22.10 19.18 -10.34
CA PHE A 111 -22.98 19.49 -11.48
C PHE A 111 -24.30 18.73 -11.36
N ASP A 112 -25.41 19.46 -11.51
CA ASP A 112 -26.73 18.84 -11.62
C ASP A 112 -26.94 18.26 -13.02
N LYS A 113 -27.56 17.08 -13.10
CA LYS A 113 -27.81 16.36 -14.35
C LYS A 113 -29.27 16.60 -14.74
N GLY A 114 -29.50 17.63 -15.57
CA GLY A 114 -30.78 17.87 -16.24
C GLY A 114 -31.12 16.82 -17.29
#